data_AF-A0A380YJY4-F1
#
_entry.id   AF-A0A380YJY4-F1
#
_cell.length_a   1.000
_cell.length_b   1.000
_cell.length_c   1.000
_cell.angle_alpha   90.00
_cell.angle_beta   90.00
_cell.angle_gamma   90.00
#
_symmetry.space_group_name_H-M   'P 1'
#
loop_
_entity.id
_entity.type
_entity.pdbx_description
1 polymer ?
#
loop_
_entity_poly.entity_id
_entity_poly.type
_entity_poly.pdbx_seq_one_letter_code
_entity_poly.pdbx_strand_id
1 'polypeptide(L)'
;MPMYGPADLPLWFLRDLIVVSFCTPIIYLLLRYLKGLLAIGMMLLYVTQLWTSVPGFSIHAFLFFTLGAYMAVDQKEFCLINSESLNWLIVFLAVVSIAIGLYQYPQSQEGLRYIQQTTTILVAIAMVWLAKSINEKYCIVIPNIIDQSSFFVYAIHACGLFIAPTSICLKLEQCSSFQNEWLLCLLYLLSPFMVYGISVVYYYVLNKFFKPIMPVLTGNR
;
A
#
# COMPACT_ATOMS: atom_id res chain seq x y z
N MET A 1 -10.73 -8.30 16.08
CA MET A 1 -11.04 -7.84 14.71
C MET A 1 -12.22 -6.88 14.81
N PRO A 2 -12.25 -5.73 14.11
CA PRO A 2 -13.43 -4.87 14.15
C PRO A 2 -14.61 -5.64 13.56
N MET A 3 -15.76 -5.66 14.27
CA MET A 3 -16.98 -6.40 13.89
C MET A 3 -17.62 -5.95 12.54
N TYR A 4 -17.03 -4.99 11.84
CA TYR A 4 -17.61 -4.31 10.66
C TYR A 4 -16.71 -4.35 9.42
N GLY A 5 -15.70 -5.23 9.39
CA GLY A 5 -14.85 -5.44 8.20
C GLY A 5 -15.54 -6.32 7.15
N PRO A 6 -15.23 -6.16 5.85
CA PRO A 6 -15.64 -7.14 4.84
C PRO A 6 -15.03 -8.52 5.17
N ALA A 7 -15.67 -9.58 4.67
CA ALA A 7 -15.22 -10.95 4.86
C ALA A 7 -13.79 -11.17 4.33
N ASP A 8 -13.48 -10.54 3.20
CA ASP A 8 -12.13 -10.41 2.67
C ASP A 8 -11.51 -9.10 3.19
N LEU A 9 -10.62 -9.21 4.18
CA LEU A 9 -10.08 -8.08 4.92
C LEU A 9 -9.54 -6.97 3.99
N PRO A 10 -8.60 -7.22 3.05
CA PRO A 10 -8.10 -6.24 2.07
C PRO A 10 -9.13 -5.29 1.47
N LEU A 11 -10.35 -5.77 1.21
CA LEU A 11 -11.42 -4.98 0.58
C LEU A 11 -11.96 -3.86 1.48
N TRP A 12 -11.52 -3.76 2.73
CA TRP A 12 -11.90 -2.67 3.64
C TRP A 12 -11.54 -1.31 3.03
N PHE A 13 -10.38 -1.20 2.38
CA PHE A 13 -9.92 0.02 1.75
C PHE A 13 -10.70 0.33 0.46
N LEU A 14 -11.03 -0.70 -0.34
CA LEU A 14 -11.87 -0.55 -1.53
C LEU A 14 -13.28 -0.06 -1.16
N ARG A 15 -13.90 -0.61 -0.11
CA ARG A 15 -15.19 -0.14 0.41
C ARG A 15 -15.13 1.35 0.74
N ASP A 16 -14.09 1.76 1.46
CA ASP A 16 -13.94 3.16 1.86
C ASP A 16 -13.69 4.06 0.65
N LEU A 17 -12.92 3.61 -0.35
CA LEU A 17 -12.76 4.32 -1.62
C LEU A 17 -14.08 4.51 -2.38
N ILE A 18 -14.96 3.50 -2.40
CA ILE A 18 -16.29 3.63 -3.02
C ILE A 18 -17.06 4.75 -2.33
N VAL A 19 -17.07 4.81 -0.99
CA VAL A 19 -17.74 5.88 -0.24
C VAL A 19 -17.13 7.25 -0.55
N VAL A 20 -15.79 7.35 -0.52
CA VAL A 20 -15.08 8.60 -0.83
C VAL A 20 -15.35 9.06 -2.27
N SER A 21 -15.56 8.13 -3.21
CA SER A 21 -15.89 8.49 -4.60
C SER A 21 -17.23 9.23 -4.73
N PHE A 22 -18.21 8.94 -3.86
CA PHE A 22 -19.44 9.74 -3.78
C PHE A 22 -19.19 11.14 -3.19
N CYS A 23 -18.17 11.30 -2.34
CA CYS A 23 -17.73 12.59 -1.80
C CYS A 23 -16.89 13.42 -2.79
N THR A 24 -16.59 12.90 -3.99
CA THR A 24 -15.75 13.58 -5.00
C THR A 24 -16.17 15.03 -5.29
N PRO A 25 -17.47 15.38 -5.45
CA PRO A 25 -17.87 16.76 -5.72
C PRO A 25 -17.42 17.73 -4.61
N ILE A 26 -17.51 17.30 -3.35
CA ILE A 26 -17.10 18.08 -2.19
C ILE A 26 -15.58 18.19 -2.14
N ILE A 27 -14.87 17.07 -2.33
CA ILE A 27 -13.41 17.04 -2.35
C ILE A 27 -12.86 17.94 -3.47
N TYR A 28 -13.47 17.90 -4.65
CA TYR A 28 -13.11 18.76 -5.77
C TYR A 28 -13.29 20.25 -5.43
N LEU A 29 -14.43 20.62 -4.84
CA LEU A 29 -14.70 21.99 -4.43
C LEU A 29 -13.65 22.47 -3.41
N LEU A 30 -13.37 21.66 -2.39
CA LEU A 30 -12.34 21.96 -1.38
C LEU A 30 -10.94 22.08 -2.00
N LEU A 31 -10.58 21.20 -2.94
CA LEU A 31 -9.30 21.26 -3.66
C LEU A 31 -9.16 22.55 -4.47
N ARG A 32 -10.25 23.07 -5.05
CA ARG A 32 -10.21 24.33 -5.79
C ARG A 32 -9.86 25.52 -4.90
N TYR A 33 -10.32 25.53 -3.65
CA TYR A 33 -10.07 26.62 -2.69
C TYR A 33 -8.76 26.43 -1.91
N LEU A 34 -8.50 25.22 -1.42
CA LEU A 34 -7.40 24.93 -0.49
C LEU A 34 -6.16 24.36 -1.20
N LYS A 35 -6.29 23.81 -2.41
CA LYS A 35 -5.20 23.21 -3.20
C LYS A 35 -4.41 22.19 -2.36
N GLY A 36 -3.08 22.26 -2.39
CA GLY A 36 -2.19 21.40 -1.63
C GLY A 36 -2.36 21.50 -0.11
N LEU A 37 -2.96 22.58 0.41
CA LEU A 37 -3.22 22.71 1.85
C LEU A 37 -4.21 21.66 2.33
N LEU A 38 -5.17 21.24 1.49
CA LEU A 38 -6.10 20.17 1.84
C LEU A 38 -5.36 18.84 2.04
N ALA A 39 -4.44 18.51 1.13
CA ALA A 39 -3.63 17.30 1.23
C ALA A 39 -2.74 17.30 2.50
N ILE A 40 -2.12 18.45 2.82
CA ILE A 40 -1.34 18.63 4.06
C ILE A 40 -2.24 18.46 5.30
N GLY A 41 -3.43 19.03 5.28
CA GLY A 41 -4.42 18.86 6.36
C GLY A 41 -4.81 17.39 6.55
N MET A 42 -5.05 16.66 5.45
CA MET A 42 -5.35 15.22 5.51
C MET A 42 -4.15 14.41 6.03
N MET A 43 -2.91 14.75 5.67
CA MET A 43 -1.72 14.12 6.22
C MET A 43 -1.60 14.35 7.72
N LEU A 44 -1.89 15.57 8.20
CA LEU A 44 -1.87 15.88 9.62
C LEU A 44 -2.94 15.09 10.37
N LEU A 45 -4.17 15.02 9.85
CA LEU A 45 -5.25 14.21 10.43
C LEU A 45 -4.91 12.72 10.45
N TYR A 46 -4.20 12.25 9.42
CA TYR A 46 -3.68 10.88 9.38
C TYR A 46 -2.64 10.61 10.46
N VAL A 47 -1.64 11.47 10.63
CA VAL A 47 -0.58 11.27 11.64
C VAL A 47 -1.10 11.50 13.06
N THR A 48 -2.05 12.42 13.26
CA THR A 48 -2.60 12.71 14.59
C THR A 48 -3.74 11.77 14.99
N GLN A 49 -4.27 10.98 14.05
CA GLN A 49 -5.45 10.13 14.24
C GLN A 49 -6.69 10.90 14.74
N LEU A 50 -6.77 12.20 14.47
CA LEU A 50 -7.93 13.04 14.80
C LEU A 50 -9.06 12.87 13.77
N TRP A 51 -9.33 11.64 13.35
CA TRP A 51 -10.33 11.30 12.35
C TRP A 51 -11.30 10.24 12.87
N THR A 52 -12.46 10.16 12.22
CA THR A 52 -13.49 9.19 12.60
C THR A 52 -13.02 7.76 12.31
N SER A 53 -13.37 6.81 13.18
CA SER A 53 -13.11 5.38 12.97
C SER A 53 -14.29 4.66 12.30
N VAL A 54 -15.13 5.40 11.58
CA VAL A 54 -16.36 4.87 10.97
C VAL A 54 -16.01 4.11 9.68
N PRO A 55 -16.46 2.83 9.51
CA PRO A 55 -16.33 2.11 8.25
C PRO A 55 -16.89 2.91 7.08
N GLY A 56 -16.17 2.99 5.96
CA GLY A 56 -16.52 3.85 4.83
C GLY A 56 -15.88 5.24 4.90
N PHE A 57 -15.49 5.70 6.09
CA PHE A 57 -14.90 7.01 6.32
C PHE A 57 -13.50 6.94 6.92
N SER A 58 -12.65 6.00 6.49
CA SER A 58 -11.28 5.98 6.99
C SER A 58 -10.45 7.14 6.47
N ILE A 59 -9.58 7.67 7.34
CA ILE A 59 -8.61 8.70 6.95
C ILE A 59 -7.65 8.22 5.85
N HIS A 60 -7.40 6.90 5.78
CA HIS A 60 -6.58 6.29 4.74
C HIS A 60 -7.16 6.57 3.35
N ALA A 61 -8.44 6.25 3.14
CA ALA A 61 -9.11 6.46 1.86
C ALA A 61 -9.18 7.95 1.51
N PHE A 62 -9.57 8.80 2.47
CA PHE A 62 -9.63 10.25 2.24
C PHE A 62 -8.27 10.86 1.90
N LEU A 63 -7.20 10.49 2.61
CA LEU A 63 -5.86 10.99 2.37
C LEU A 63 -5.36 10.63 0.96
N PHE A 64 -5.31 9.34 0.63
CA PHE A 64 -4.73 8.88 -0.64
C PHE A 64 -5.59 9.26 -1.85
N PHE A 65 -6.92 9.27 -1.70
CA PHE A 65 -7.82 9.76 -2.73
C PHE A 65 -7.63 11.26 -2.97
N THR A 66 -7.57 12.08 -1.91
CA THR A 66 -7.37 13.53 -2.04
C THR A 66 -6.00 13.86 -2.63
N LEU A 67 -4.96 13.12 -2.27
CA LEU A 67 -3.62 13.27 -2.88
C LEU A 67 -3.65 12.98 -4.38
N GLY A 68 -4.25 11.87 -4.81
CA GLY A 68 -4.40 11.54 -6.22
C GLY A 68 -5.28 12.56 -6.97
N ALA A 69 -6.39 12.98 -6.37
CA ALA A 69 -7.28 14.00 -6.93
C ALA A 69 -6.58 15.36 -7.09
N TYR A 70 -5.77 15.77 -6.11
CA TYR A 70 -4.97 17.00 -6.20
C TYR A 70 -4.00 16.96 -7.38
N MET A 71 -3.29 15.85 -7.55
CA MET A 71 -2.37 15.66 -8.69
C MET A 71 -3.12 15.72 -10.03
N ALA A 72 -4.28 15.05 -10.12
CA ALA A 72 -5.09 15.03 -11.33
C ALA A 72 -5.67 16.41 -11.70
N VAL A 73 -6.17 17.17 -10.72
CA VAL A 73 -6.80 18.49 -10.94
C VAL A 73 -5.76 19.56 -11.30
N ASP A 74 -4.61 19.58 -10.62
CA ASP A 74 -3.59 20.61 -10.83
C ASP A 74 -2.63 20.27 -11.99
N GLN A 75 -2.90 19.16 -12.71
CA GLN A 75 -2.07 18.59 -13.79
C GLN A 75 -0.58 18.52 -13.43
N LYS A 76 -0.28 18.35 -12.15
CA LYS A 76 1.09 18.19 -11.70
C LYS A 76 1.53 16.80 -12.10
N GLU A 77 2.65 16.72 -12.82
CA GLU A 77 3.36 15.46 -12.96
C GLU A 77 3.59 14.85 -11.57
N PHE A 78 3.78 13.53 -11.51
CA PHE A 78 4.14 12.78 -10.29
C PHE A 78 5.53 13.18 -9.75
N CYS A 79 5.88 14.47 -9.75
CA CYS A 79 6.99 15.05 -9.03
C CYS A 79 6.55 15.29 -7.59
N LEU A 80 6.66 14.25 -6.77
CA LEU A 80 6.49 14.39 -5.33
C LEU A 80 7.43 15.46 -4.76
N ILE A 81 8.57 15.70 -5.41
CA ILE A 81 9.49 16.83 -5.21
C ILE A 81 10.48 16.88 -6.40
N ASN A 82 10.71 18.07 -6.98
CA ASN A 82 11.66 18.26 -8.10
C ASN A 82 13.15 18.19 -7.68
N SER A 83 13.44 18.02 -6.40
CA SER A 83 14.79 18.01 -5.86
C SER A 83 15.24 16.60 -5.48
N GLU A 84 16.22 16.08 -6.19
CA GLU A 84 16.84 14.78 -5.91
C GLU A 84 17.38 14.67 -4.47
N SER A 85 17.96 15.74 -3.93
CA SER A 85 18.50 15.72 -2.56
C SER A 85 17.41 15.55 -1.51
N LEU A 86 16.24 16.15 -1.74
CA LEU A 86 15.10 16.05 -0.84
C LEU A 86 14.40 14.69 -0.98
N ASN A 87 14.40 14.09 -2.18
CA ASN A 87 13.92 12.73 -2.37
C ASN A 87 14.80 11.70 -1.63
N TRP A 88 16.12 11.82 -1.72
CA TRP A 88 17.05 10.99 -0.94
C TRP A 88 16.92 11.23 0.57
N LEU A 89 16.66 12.47 1.00
CA LEU A 89 16.34 12.75 2.39
C LEU A 89 15.06 12.03 2.83
N ILE A 90 14.01 11.99 2.01
CA ILE A 90 12.77 11.26 2.32
C ILE A 90 13.04 9.75 2.42
N VAL A 91 13.82 9.17 1.51
CA VAL A 91 14.23 7.76 1.59
C VAL A 91 15.00 7.49 2.88
N PHE A 92 15.95 8.35 3.22
CA PHE A 92 16.70 8.25 4.46
C PHE A 92 15.78 8.32 5.68
N LEU A 93 14.87 9.29 5.73
CA LEU A 93 13.88 9.42 6.80
C LEU A 93 12.95 8.21 6.88
N ALA A 94 12.55 7.63 5.75
CA ALA A 94 11.75 6.42 5.70
C ALA A 94 12.50 5.24 6.36
N VAL A 95 13.75 5.00 5.97
CA VAL A 95 14.61 3.94 6.52
C VAL A 95 14.85 4.15 8.03
N VAL A 96 15.17 5.38 8.43
CA VAL A 96 15.36 5.74 9.84
C VAL A 96 14.06 5.52 10.63
N SER A 97 12.90 5.92 10.09
CA SER A 97 11.61 5.72 10.77
C SER A 97 11.28 4.24 10.97
N ILE A 98 11.63 3.37 10.01
CA ILE A 98 11.50 1.91 10.14
C ILE A 98 12.41 1.41 11.26
N ALA A 99 13.67 1.83 11.30
CA ALA A 99 14.62 1.42 12.34
C ALA A 99 14.16 1.85 13.74
N ILE A 100 13.66 3.08 13.90
CA ILE A 100 13.10 3.57 15.15
C ILE A 100 11.84 2.76 15.53
N GLY A 101 10.97 2.46 14.57
CA GLY A 101 9.78 1.63 14.79
C GLY A 101 10.13 0.23 15.29
N LEU A 102 11.14 -0.42 14.68
CA LEU A 102 11.64 -1.73 15.13
C LEU A 102 12.22 -1.68 16.55
N TYR A 103 12.95 -0.61 16.88
CA TYR A 103 13.50 -0.41 18.22
C TYR A 103 12.42 -0.17 19.27
N GLN A 104 11.38 0.60 18.95
CA GLN A 104 10.29 0.93 19.87
C GLN A 104 9.23 -0.15 20.00
N TYR A 105 9.12 -1.06 19.03
CA TYR A 105 8.15 -2.17 19.02
C TYR A 105 8.04 -2.91 20.38
N PRO A 106 9.14 -3.31 21.05
CA PRO A 106 9.05 -3.96 22.36
C PRO A 106 8.80 -3.00 23.54
N GLN A 107 8.91 -1.68 23.38
CA GLN A 107 8.94 -0.72 24.49
C GLN A 107 7.66 0.11 24.65
N SER A 108 6.98 0.51 23.57
CA SER A 108 5.79 1.35 23.66
C SER A 108 4.82 1.14 22.50
N GLN A 109 3.52 1.05 22.80
CA GLN A 109 2.48 0.89 21.79
C GLN A 109 2.04 2.24 21.19
N GLU A 110 1.99 3.31 21.99
CA GLU A 110 1.56 4.63 21.53
C GLU A 110 2.60 5.32 20.63
N GLY A 111 3.89 5.29 20.99
CA GLY A 111 4.96 5.84 20.18
C GLY A 111 5.09 5.13 18.83
N LEU A 112 4.92 3.80 18.86
CA LEU A 112 4.91 2.96 17.67
C LEU A 112 3.80 3.37 16.69
N ARG A 113 2.62 3.77 17.18
CA ARG A 113 1.49 4.17 16.33
C ARG A 113 1.80 5.41 15.48
N TYR A 114 2.36 6.46 16.08
CA TYR A 114 2.73 7.68 15.35
C TYR A 114 3.87 7.43 14.37
N ILE A 115 4.84 6.61 14.77
CA ILE A 115 5.95 6.20 13.90
C ILE A 115 5.40 5.44 12.70
N GLN A 116 4.53 4.46 12.90
CA GLN A 116 3.94 3.65 11.82
C GLN A 116 3.23 4.52 10.76
N GLN A 117 2.44 5.51 11.17
CA GLN A 117 1.75 6.41 10.24
C GLN A 117 2.73 7.29 9.48
N THR A 118 3.70 7.86 10.18
CA THR A 118 4.76 8.68 9.56
C THR A 118 5.57 7.85 8.58
N THR A 119 5.97 6.64 8.98
CA THR A 119 6.65 5.65 8.14
C THR A 119 5.82 5.31 6.91
N THR A 120 4.51 5.12 7.05
CA THR A 120 3.61 4.81 5.92
C THR A 120 3.63 5.92 4.88
N ILE A 121 3.54 7.20 5.30
CA ILE A 121 3.61 8.34 4.39
C ILE A 121 5.00 8.40 3.72
N LEU A 122 6.08 8.33 4.50
CA LEU A 122 7.44 8.43 3.99
C LEU A 122 7.76 7.31 2.98
N VAL A 123 7.40 6.07 3.29
CA VAL A 123 7.57 4.92 2.41
C VAL A 123 6.72 5.06 1.16
N ALA A 124 5.46 5.49 1.26
CA ALA A 124 4.62 5.69 0.09
C ALA A 124 5.23 6.73 -0.88
N ILE A 125 5.69 7.87 -0.35
CA ILE A 125 6.35 8.92 -1.14
C ILE A 125 7.65 8.40 -1.75
N ALA A 126 8.48 7.71 -0.96
CA ALA A 126 9.74 7.13 -1.42
C ALA A 126 9.55 6.09 -2.53
N MET A 127 8.55 5.20 -2.40
CA MET A 127 8.27 4.15 -3.38
C MET A 127 7.79 4.72 -4.71
N VAL A 128 6.95 5.76 -4.68
CA VAL A 128 6.51 6.45 -5.89
C VAL A 128 7.68 7.14 -6.58
N TRP A 129 8.51 7.87 -5.82
CA TRP A 129 9.70 8.51 -6.39
C TRP A 129 10.63 7.46 -7.01
N LEU A 130 10.91 6.37 -6.30
CA LEU A 130 11.75 5.29 -6.80
C LEU A 130 11.18 4.67 -8.09
N ALA A 131 9.87 4.40 -8.12
CA ALA A 131 9.21 3.88 -9.31
C ALA A 131 9.35 4.85 -10.51
N LYS A 132 9.17 6.15 -10.27
CA LYS A 132 9.37 7.19 -11.29
C LYS A 132 10.83 7.21 -11.78
N SER A 133 11.81 7.28 -10.88
CA SER A 133 13.23 7.36 -11.25
C SER A 133 13.70 6.12 -12.02
N ILE A 134 13.23 4.93 -11.64
CA ILE A 134 13.52 3.70 -12.38
C ILE A 134 12.86 3.75 -13.77
N ASN A 135 11.61 4.20 -13.85
CA ASN A 135 10.90 4.28 -15.13
C ASN A 135 11.53 5.29 -16.09
N GLU A 136 11.94 6.46 -15.62
CA GLU A 136 12.63 7.47 -16.44
C GLU A 136 14.00 6.99 -16.94
N LYS A 137 14.70 6.19 -16.13
CA LYS A 137 16.03 5.68 -16.48
C LYS A 137 15.99 4.49 -17.45
N TYR A 138 15.02 3.59 -17.28
CA TYR A 138 14.99 2.31 -17.98
C TYR A 138 13.80 2.14 -18.93
N CYS A 139 12.87 3.11 -18.99
CA CYS A 139 11.66 3.06 -19.81
C CYS A 139 10.92 1.73 -19.65
N ILE A 140 10.57 1.38 -18.41
CA ILE A 140 10.00 0.07 -18.10
C ILE A 140 8.65 -0.10 -18.77
N VAL A 141 8.53 -1.14 -19.60
CA VAL A 141 7.24 -1.60 -20.11
C VAL A 141 6.71 -2.68 -19.17
N ILE A 142 5.55 -2.42 -18.57
CA ILE A 142 4.90 -3.37 -17.67
C ILE A 142 4.26 -4.49 -18.52
N PRO A 143 4.59 -5.77 -18.27
CA PRO A 143 3.92 -6.88 -18.94
C PRO A 143 2.41 -6.87 -18.69
N ASN A 144 1.61 -7.16 -19.72
CA ASN A 144 0.14 -7.14 -19.63
C ASN A 144 -0.39 -8.02 -18.48
N ILE A 145 0.18 -9.22 -18.28
CA ILE A 145 -0.24 -10.12 -17.20
C ILE A 145 -0.10 -9.50 -15.80
N ILE A 146 0.90 -8.64 -15.59
CA ILE A 146 1.15 -7.95 -14.32
C ILE A 146 0.12 -6.84 -14.11
N ASP A 147 -0.17 -6.08 -15.16
CA ASP A 147 -1.16 -5.00 -15.13
C ASP A 147 -2.58 -5.55 -14.86
N GLN A 148 -3.00 -6.55 -15.64
CA GLN A 148 -4.34 -7.16 -15.53
C GLN A 148 -4.56 -7.89 -14.20
N SER A 149 -3.50 -8.47 -13.62
CA SER A 149 -3.59 -9.19 -12.34
C SER A 149 -3.54 -8.28 -11.11
N SER A 150 -3.25 -6.97 -11.26
CA SER A 150 -3.01 -6.05 -10.15
C SER A 150 -4.15 -5.99 -9.13
N PHE A 151 -5.40 -5.82 -9.59
CA PHE A 151 -6.58 -5.81 -8.73
C PHE A 151 -6.81 -7.18 -8.07
N PHE A 152 -6.61 -8.26 -8.82
CA PHE A 152 -6.77 -9.61 -8.30
C PHE A 152 -5.79 -9.90 -7.17
N VAL A 153 -4.51 -9.54 -7.37
CA VAL A 153 -3.47 -9.65 -6.34
C VAL A 153 -3.87 -8.83 -5.10
N TYR A 154 -4.33 -7.60 -5.30
CA TYR A 154 -4.83 -6.77 -4.21
C TYR A 154 -5.99 -7.42 -3.43
N ALA A 155 -6.95 -8.05 -4.10
CA ALA A 155 -8.06 -8.72 -3.41
C ALA A 155 -7.54 -9.93 -2.62
N ILE A 156 -6.73 -10.80 -3.24
CA ILE A 156 -6.47 -12.12 -2.68
C ILE A 156 -5.23 -12.23 -1.78
N HIS A 157 -4.34 -11.24 -1.76
CA HIS A 157 -3.04 -11.35 -1.08
C HIS A 157 -3.15 -11.68 0.42
N ALA A 158 -4.24 -11.30 1.09
CA ALA A 158 -4.49 -11.65 2.49
C ALA A 158 -5.48 -12.81 2.68
N CYS A 159 -6.19 -13.24 1.63
CA CYS A 159 -7.08 -14.38 1.65
C CYS A 159 -6.28 -15.69 1.62
N GLY A 160 -5.76 -16.11 2.77
CA GLY A 160 -5.14 -17.43 2.99
C GLY A 160 -3.78 -17.67 2.30
N LEU A 161 -3.46 -16.92 1.24
CA LEU A 161 -2.16 -16.96 0.57
C LEU A 161 -1.02 -16.47 1.46
N PHE A 162 -1.31 -15.68 2.49
CA PHE A 162 -0.35 -15.29 3.54
C PHE A 162 0.13 -16.49 4.37
N ILE A 163 -0.70 -17.54 4.48
CA ILE A 163 -0.35 -18.74 5.26
C ILE A 163 0.74 -19.53 4.55
N ALA A 164 0.79 -19.53 3.20
CA ALA A 164 1.71 -20.39 2.47
C ALA A 164 3.19 -19.97 2.64
N PRO A 165 3.63 -18.72 2.38
CA PRO A 165 5.03 -18.33 2.55
C PRO A 165 5.46 -18.40 4.02
N THR A 166 4.68 -17.86 4.95
CA THR A 166 5.08 -17.85 6.37
C THR A 166 5.13 -19.25 6.96
N SER A 167 4.19 -20.15 6.59
CA SER A 167 4.23 -21.54 7.03
C SER A 167 5.31 -22.35 6.35
N ILE A 168 5.65 -22.08 5.08
CA ILE A 168 6.79 -22.68 4.39
C ILE A 168 8.08 -22.22 5.05
N CYS A 169 8.21 -20.94 5.39
CA CYS A 169 9.38 -20.37 6.07
C CYS A 169 9.58 -20.99 7.46
N LEU A 170 8.51 -21.08 8.25
CA LEU A 170 8.55 -21.71 9.58
C LEU A 170 8.82 -23.22 9.51
N LYS A 171 8.30 -23.92 8.50
CA LYS A 171 8.62 -25.35 8.28
C LYS A 171 10.06 -25.56 7.82
N LEU A 172 10.59 -24.69 6.96
CA LEU A 172 11.98 -24.74 6.54
C LEU A 172 12.91 -24.51 7.74
N GLU A 173 12.59 -23.54 8.61
CA GLU A 173 13.29 -23.31 9.87
C GLU A 173 13.24 -24.52 10.82
N GLN A 174 12.10 -25.21 10.91
CA GLN A 174 11.99 -26.44 11.71
C GLN A 174 12.76 -27.63 11.13
N CYS A 175 12.90 -27.70 9.80
CA CYS A 175 13.66 -28.76 9.12
C CYS A 175 15.17 -28.51 9.14
N SER A 176 15.59 -27.25 9.07
CA SER A 176 16.98 -26.87 9.26
C SER A 176 17.26 -26.78 10.75
N SER A 177 18.07 -27.67 11.32
CA SER A 177 18.52 -27.62 12.72
C SER A 177 19.35 -26.36 13.09
N PHE A 178 19.30 -25.31 12.26
CA PHE A 178 19.93 -24.01 12.36
C PHE A 178 18.87 -22.94 12.63
N GLN A 179 18.82 -22.43 13.86
CA GLN A 179 18.13 -21.17 14.18
C GLN A 179 18.96 -20.02 13.63
N ASN A 180 18.78 -19.69 12.35
CA ASN A 180 19.48 -18.58 11.72
C ASN A 180 18.53 -17.38 11.56
N GLU A 181 18.64 -16.41 12.47
CA GLU A 181 17.82 -15.19 12.47
C GLU A 181 17.93 -14.40 11.15
N TRP A 182 19.10 -14.44 10.49
CA TRP A 182 19.30 -13.81 9.19
C TRP A 182 18.47 -14.47 8.09
N LEU A 183 18.32 -15.80 8.14
CA LEU A 183 17.46 -16.53 7.22
C LEU A 183 16.00 -16.14 7.43
N LEU A 184 15.55 -16.02 8.68
CA LEU A 184 14.19 -15.58 9.01
C LEU A 184 13.93 -14.15 8.49
N CYS A 185 14.86 -13.23 8.71
CA CYS A 185 14.79 -11.86 8.21
C CYS A 185 14.71 -11.81 6.67
N LEU A 186 15.55 -12.59 5.98
CA LEU A 186 15.53 -12.67 4.52
C LEU A 186 14.20 -13.23 4.01
N LEU A 187 13.70 -14.30 4.62
CA LEU A 187 12.43 -14.93 4.28
C LEU A 187 11.25 -13.97 4.51
N TYR A 188 11.26 -13.22 5.61
CA TYR A 188 10.28 -12.17 5.87
C TYR A 188 10.31 -11.09 4.78
N LEU A 189 11.49 -10.61 4.40
CA LEU A 189 11.66 -9.60 3.34
C LEU A 189 11.21 -10.11 1.95
N LEU A 190 11.41 -11.39 1.67
CA LEU A 190 11.01 -12.02 0.40
C LEU A 190 9.52 -12.38 0.35
N SER A 191 8.84 -12.47 1.51
CA SER A 191 7.45 -12.87 1.60
C SER A 191 6.48 -12.08 0.70
N PRO A 192 6.51 -10.72 0.60
CA PRO A 192 5.59 -10.01 -0.29
C PRO A 192 5.81 -10.36 -1.76
N PHE A 193 7.06 -10.60 -2.19
CA PHE A 193 7.36 -11.02 -3.57
C PHE A 193 6.84 -12.43 -3.85
N MET A 194 6.93 -13.33 -2.86
CA MET A 194 6.36 -14.68 -2.97
C MET A 194 4.84 -14.63 -3.06
N VAL A 195 4.17 -13.91 -2.15
CA VAL A 195 2.70 -13.75 -2.18
C VAL A 195 2.25 -13.15 -3.51
N TYR A 196 2.95 -12.11 -3.99
CA TYR A 196 2.68 -11.49 -5.27
C TYR A 196 2.81 -12.50 -6.42
N GLY A 197 3.93 -13.22 -6.51
CA GLY A 197 4.17 -14.21 -7.55
C GLY A 197 3.13 -15.34 -7.56
N ILE A 198 2.79 -15.88 -6.39
CA ILE A 198 1.76 -16.92 -6.27
C ILE A 198 0.40 -16.38 -6.71
N SER A 199 0.07 -15.14 -6.33
CA SER A 199 -1.20 -14.50 -6.72
C SER A 199 -1.30 -14.30 -8.23
N VAL A 200 -0.21 -13.91 -8.90
CA VAL A 200 -0.15 -13.77 -10.36
C VAL A 200 -0.30 -15.13 -11.06
N VAL A 201 0.38 -16.17 -10.55
CA VAL A 201 0.22 -17.53 -11.09
C VAL A 201 -1.22 -18.01 -10.94
N TYR A 202 -1.83 -17.75 -9.78
CA TYR A 202 -3.21 -18.12 -9.53
C TYR A 202 -4.19 -17.37 -10.44
N TYR A 203 -3.99 -16.05 -10.61
CA TYR A 203 -4.71 -15.26 -11.60
C TYR A 203 -4.60 -15.87 -13.00
N TYR A 204 -3.39 -16.20 -13.45
CA TYR A 204 -3.16 -16.77 -14.78
C TYR A 204 -3.90 -18.09 -14.97
N VAL A 205 -3.86 -18.98 -13.98
CA VAL A 205 -4.58 -20.26 -14.00
C VAL A 205 -6.09 -20.03 -14.09
N LEU A 206 -6.65 -19.18 -13.22
CA LEU A 206 -8.08 -18.87 -13.25
C LEU A 206 -8.50 -18.20 -14.56
N ASN A 207 -7.70 -17.27 -15.08
CA ASN A 207 -7.97 -16.61 -16.36
C ASN A 207 -7.87 -17.56 -17.55
N LYS A 208 -7.14 -18.67 -17.43
CA LYS A 208 -7.16 -19.72 -18.46
C LYS A 208 -8.45 -20.55 -18.42
N PHE A 209 -8.93 -20.91 -17.23
CA PHE A 209 -10.07 -21.82 -17.05
C PHE A 209 -11.45 -21.11 -17.01
N PHE A 210 -11.51 -19.88 -16.50
CA PHE A 210 -12.75 -19.14 -16.21
C PHE A 210 -12.82 -17.78 -16.93
N LYS A 211 -12.35 -17.73 -18.19
CA LYS A 211 -12.32 -16.52 -19.04
C LYS A 211 -13.59 -15.65 -19.03
N PRO A 212 -14.82 -16.20 -19.05
CA PRO A 212 -16.02 -15.36 -19.09
C PRO A 212 -16.26 -14.60 -17.78
N ILE A 213 -15.76 -15.11 -16.66
CA ILE A 213 -16.05 -14.61 -15.31
C ILE A 213 -14.93 -13.67 -14.84
N MET A 214 -13.69 -13.93 -15.23
CA MET A 214 -12.53 -13.16 -14.77
C MET A 214 -12.63 -11.65 -15.01
N PRO A 215 -13.06 -11.15 -16.19
CA PRO A 215 -13.21 -9.72 -16.40
C PRO A 215 -14.24 -9.08 -15.45
N VAL A 216 -15.31 -9.79 -15.09
CA VAL A 216 -16.27 -9.30 -14.10
C VAL A 216 -15.65 -9.22 -12.71
N LEU A 217 -14.87 -10.23 -12.33
CA LEU A 217 -14.20 -10.28 -11.02
C LEU A 217 -13.05 -9.28 -10.89
N THR A 218 -12.39 -8.92 -11.99
CA THR A 218 -11.25 -7.99 -11.99
C THR A 218 -11.59 -6.56 -12.38
N GLY A 219 -12.85 -6.30 -12.74
CA GLY A 219 -13.31 -4.97 -13.17
C GLY A 219 -12.85 -4.61 -14.58
N ASN A 220 -12.76 -5.59 -15.49
CA ASN A 220 -12.23 -5.49 -16.85
C ASN A 220 -10.80 -4.95 -16.92
N ARG A 221 -10.03 -5.26 -15.87
CA ARG A 221 -8.57 -5.17 -15.87
C ARG A 221 -8.00 -6.54 -16.17
#